data_AF-A0A965VQC0-F1
#
_entry.id   AF-A0A965VQC0-F1
#
_cell.length_a   1.000
_cell.length_b   1.000
_cell.length_c   1.000
_cell.angle_alpha   90.00
_cell.angle_beta   90.00
_cell.angle_gamma   90.00
#
_symmetry.space_group_name_H-M   'P 1'
#
loop_
_entity.id
_entity.type
_entity.pdbx_description
1 polymer ?
#
loop_
_entity_poly.entity_id
_entity_poly.type
_entity_poly.pdbx_seq_one_letter_code
_entity_poly.pdbx_strand_id
1 'polypeptide(L)'
;MRAVVAELQRIEGLCGRERHAPKWAPRSMDLDILLFGDMVCDEPGLVLPRPDLLRRAYMLGPMADVGGDVVHPLERRTMSELWERFDRDGHPLTRIELSLGAQ
;
A
#
# COMPACT_ATOMS: atom_id res chain seq x y z
N MET A 1 9.42 5.15 12.57
CA MET A 1 8.83 5.57 11.28
C MET A 1 9.86 6.08 10.27
N ARG A 2 10.60 7.17 10.53
CA ARG A 2 11.64 7.67 9.61
C ARG A 2 12.62 6.61 9.10
N ALA A 3 13.05 5.69 9.97
CA ALA A 3 13.92 4.58 9.60
C ALA A 3 13.26 3.61 8.58
N VAL A 4 11.95 3.35 8.71
CA VAL A 4 11.20 2.49 7.77
C VAL A 4 11.11 3.17 6.41
N VAL A 5 10.74 4.45 6.38
CA VAL A 5 10.68 5.23 5.13
C VAL A 5 12.04 5.23 4.41
N ALA A 6 13.13 5.47 5.14
CA ALA A 6 14.48 5.45 4.58
C ALA A 6 14.84 4.07 4.00
N GLU A 7 14.44 2.99 4.67
CA GLU A 7 14.71 1.63 4.20
C GLU A 7 13.91 1.26 2.95
N LEU A 8 12.64 1.66 2.87
CA LEU A 8 11.83 1.45 1.65
C LEU A 8 12.44 2.19 0.45
N GLN A 9 12.82 3.45 0.63
CA GLN A 9 13.52 4.23 -0.40
C GLN A 9 14.84 3.59 -0.82
N ARG A 10 15.57 2.98 0.12
CA ARG A 10 16.81 2.25 -0.17
C ARG A 10 16.52 1.03 -1.04
N ILE A 11 15.46 0.26 -0.75
CA ILE A 11 15.05 -0.91 -1.54
C ILE A 11 14.61 -0.51 -2.95
N GLU A 12 13.81 0.55 -3.08
CA GLU A 12 13.44 1.09 -4.40
C GLU A 12 14.68 1.48 -5.22
N GLY A 13 15.68 2.09 -4.57
CA GLY A 13 16.96 2.41 -5.18
C GLY A 13 17.72 1.17 -5.67
N LEU A 14 17.71 0.08 -4.90
CA LEU A 14 18.30 -1.20 -5.32
C LEU A 14 17.59 -1.79 -6.54
N CYS A 15 16.31 -1.48 -6.73
CA CYS A 15 15.52 -1.94 -7.86
C CYS A 15 15.59 -1.00 -9.07
N GLY A 16 16.49 -0.02 -9.05
CA GLY A 16 16.79 0.84 -10.20
C GLY A 16 16.08 2.18 -10.19
N ARG A 17 15.46 2.60 -9.07
CA ARG A 17 14.96 3.97 -8.92
C ARG A 17 16.12 4.94 -8.71
N GLU A 18 16.37 5.81 -9.69
CA GLU A 18 17.40 6.85 -9.57
C GLU A 18 17.03 7.84 -8.44
N ARG A 19 18.02 8.25 -7.64
CA ARG A 19 17.80 9.15 -6.48
C ARG A 19 17.20 10.50 -6.83
N HIS A 20 17.43 10.99 -8.06
CA HIS A 20 16.92 12.26 -8.56
C HIS A 20 15.80 12.08 -9.60
N ALA A 21 15.20 10.89 -9.68
CA ALA A 21 14.12 10.65 -10.61
C ALA A 21 12.95 11.62 -10.33
N PRO A 22 12.33 12.20 -11.37
CA PRO A 22 11.10 12.98 -11.22
C PRO A 22 10.03 12.21 -10.42
N LYS A 23 9.15 12.94 -9.72
CA LYS A 23 8.10 12.37 -8.84
C LYS A 23 7.20 11.31 -9.52
N TRP A 24 7.04 11.42 -10.84
CA TRP A 24 6.21 10.53 -11.67
C TRP A 24 7.00 9.77 -12.73
N ALA A 25 8.32 9.72 -12.60
CA ALA A 25 9.13 8.91 -13.50
C ALA A 25 8.74 7.44 -13.37
N PRO A 26 8.71 6.68 -14.49
CA PRO A 26 8.53 5.24 -14.48
C PRO A 26 9.49 4.59 -13.47
N ARG A 27 8.98 3.63 -12.70
CA ARG A 27 9.75 2.87 -11.72
C ARG A 27 9.42 1.40 -11.84
N SER A 28 10.43 0.57 -11.67
CA SER A 28 10.32 -0.89 -11.65
C SER A 28 9.52 -1.39 -10.45
N MET A 29 9.66 -0.71 -9.31
CA MET A 29 8.97 -1.02 -8.06
C MET A 29 8.70 0.27 -7.27
N ASP A 30 7.59 0.24 -6.53
CA ASP A 30 7.08 1.30 -5.66
C ASP A 30 6.65 0.65 -4.35
N LEU A 31 7.11 1.18 -3.22
CA LEU A 31 6.81 0.64 -1.89
C LEU A 31 6.08 1.68 -1.04
N ASP A 32 4.78 1.45 -0.84
CA ASP A 32 3.92 2.32 -0.04
C ASP A 32 3.62 1.71 1.34
N ILE A 33 3.73 2.51 2.40
CA ILE A 33 3.20 2.15 3.72
C ILE A 33 1.71 2.44 3.73
N LEU A 34 0.88 1.40 3.88
CA LEU A 34 -0.58 1.53 3.94
C LEU A 34 -1.06 1.86 5.37
N LEU A 35 -0.53 1.14 6.36
CA LEU A 35 -0.82 1.26 7.79
C LEU A 35 0.47 1.03 8.59
N PHE A 36 0.50 1.53 9.83
CA PHE A 36 1.57 1.22 10.79
C PHE A 36 0.99 1.12 12.21
N GLY A 37 0.56 -0.09 12.59
CA GLY A 37 -0.21 -0.27 13.83
C GLY A 37 -1.46 0.61 13.81
N ASP A 38 -1.68 1.34 14.90
CA ASP A 38 -2.75 2.33 15.09
C ASP A 38 -2.32 3.77 14.79
N MET A 39 -1.13 3.97 14.22
CA MET A 39 -0.57 5.29 13.94
C MET A 39 -1.43 6.08 12.94
N VAL A 40 -1.73 7.32 13.33
CA VAL A 40 -2.35 8.34 12.49
C VAL A 40 -1.42 9.55 12.47
N CYS A 41 -0.99 9.99 11.29
CA CYS A 41 -0.14 11.17 11.14
C CYS A 41 -0.35 11.86 9.80
N ASP A 42 -0.07 13.17 9.81
CA ASP A 42 0.01 14.02 8.62
C ASP A 42 1.27 14.86 8.74
N GLU A 43 2.39 14.31 8.24
CA GLU A 43 3.69 14.94 8.28
C GLU A 43 4.22 15.13 6.85
N PRO A 44 5.07 16.14 6.59
CA PRO A 44 5.71 16.30 5.29
C PRO A 44 6.42 15.02 4.82
N GLY A 45 5.88 14.41 3.76
CA GLY A 45 6.42 13.18 3.17
C GLY A 45 5.86 11.87 3.74
N LEU A 46 4.96 11.90 4.73
CA LEU A 46 4.30 10.71 5.24
C LEU A 46 2.91 11.03 5.81
N VAL A 47 1.89 10.40 5.22
CA VAL A 47 0.51 10.45 5.72
C VAL A 47 0.04 9.02 5.97
N LEU A 48 -0.41 8.75 7.20
CA LEU A 48 -0.93 7.45 7.62
C LEU A 48 -2.28 7.58 8.34
N PRO A 49 -3.23 6.65 8.13
CA PRO A 49 -3.28 5.65 7.06
C PRO A 49 -3.10 6.26 5.66
N ARG A 50 -2.61 5.47 4.70
CA ARG A 50 -2.43 5.96 3.33
C ARG A 50 -3.77 6.51 2.82
N PRO A 51 -3.85 7.79 2.39
CA PRO A 51 -5.14 8.42 2.06
C PRO A 51 -5.95 7.69 0.97
N ASP A 52 -5.23 7.04 0.05
CA ASP A 52 -5.85 6.34 -1.08
C ASP A 52 -6.19 4.87 -0.78
N LEU A 53 -5.84 4.34 0.40
CA LEU A 53 -6.04 2.94 0.77
C LEU A 53 -7.49 2.51 0.54
N LEU A 54 -8.45 3.31 0.99
CA LEU A 54 -9.88 3.01 0.91
C LEU A 54 -10.51 3.38 -0.45
N ARG A 55 -9.71 3.94 -1.38
CA ARG A 55 -10.18 4.43 -2.69
C ARG A 55 -9.65 3.60 -3.85
N ARG A 56 -8.67 2.73 -3.61
CA ARG A 56 -7.98 1.95 -4.64
C ARG A 56 -8.17 0.47 -4.36
N ALA A 57 -8.90 -0.21 -5.23
CA ALA A 57 -9.17 -1.64 -5.10
C ALA A 57 -7.87 -2.46 -4.99
N TYR A 58 -6.84 -2.12 -5.76
CA TYR A 58 -5.55 -2.82 -5.73
C TYR A 58 -4.73 -2.58 -4.46
N MET A 59 -5.17 -1.66 -3.57
CA MET A 59 -4.63 -1.53 -2.22
C MET A 59 -5.54 -2.27 -1.23
N LEU A 60 -6.84 -1.93 -1.19
CA LEU A 60 -7.77 -2.46 -0.20
C LEU A 60 -8.04 -3.95 -0.36
N GLY A 61 -8.25 -4.43 -1.59
CA GLY A 61 -8.52 -5.84 -1.87
C GLY A 61 -7.39 -6.76 -1.38
N PRO A 62 -6.14 -6.57 -1.86
CA PRO A 62 -4.99 -7.34 -1.37
C PRO A 62 -4.74 -7.18 0.14
N MET A 63 -4.99 -5.99 0.71
CA MET A 63 -4.89 -5.78 2.15
C MET A 63 -5.92 -6.63 2.92
N ALA A 64 -7.16 -6.70 2.44
CA ALA A 64 -8.20 -7.54 3.03
C ALA A 64 -7.90 -9.05 2.88
N ASP A 65 -7.30 -9.46 1.76
CA ASP A 65 -6.89 -10.85 1.53
C ASP A 65 -5.79 -11.30 2.51
N VAL A 66 -4.81 -10.43 2.80
CA VAL A 66 -3.64 -10.78 3.65
C VAL A 66 -3.89 -10.49 5.13
N GLY A 67 -4.70 -9.48 5.44
CA GLY A 67 -4.89 -8.95 6.80
C GLY A 67 -6.33 -8.52 7.08
N GLY A 68 -7.29 -9.37 6.74
CA GLY A 68 -8.73 -9.08 6.86
C GLY A 68 -9.18 -8.55 8.21
N ASP A 69 -8.64 -9.10 9.30
CA ASP A 69 -8.99 -8.72 10.69
C ASP A 69 -8.31 -7.43 11.18
N VAL A 70 -7.38 -6.86 10.40
CA VAL A 70 -6.72 -5.60 10.78
C VAL A 70 -7.76 -4.48 10.82
N VAL A 71 -7.82 -3.77 11.95
CA VAL A 71 -8.76 -2.66 12.14
C VAL A 71 -8.14 -1.36 11.62
N HIS A 72 -8.85 -0.67 10.73
CA HIS A 72 -8.44 0.66 10.27
C HIS A 72 -8.54 1.66 11.43
N PRO A 73 -7.48 2.44 11.74
CA PRO A 73 -7.46 3.28 12.96
C PRO A 73 -8.48 4.43 12.92
N LEU A 74 -8.82 4.93 11.73
CA LEU A 74 -9.83 5.98 11.54
C LEU A 74 -11.27 5.43 11.39
N GLU A 75 -11.52 4.56 10.42
CA GLU A 75 -12.84 3.97 10.18
C GLU A 75 -13.34 3.03 11.27
N ARG A 76 -12.46 2.51 12.15
CA ARG A 76 -12.80 1.56 13.22
C ARG A 76 -13.51 0.29 12.73
N ARG A 77 -13.15 -0.15 11.53
CA ARG A 77 -13.66 -1.33 10.84
C ARG A 77 -12.53 -2.23 10.38
N THR A 78 -12.79 -3.51 10.24
CA THR A 78 -11.79 -4.45 9.71
C THR A 78 -11.56 -4.18 8.22
N MET A 79 -10.39 -4.57 7.69
CA MET A 79 -10.10 -4.46 6.26
C MET A 79 -11.11 -5.26 5.42
N SER A 80 -11.55 -6.42 5.91
CA SER A 80 -12.61 -7.21 5.26
C SER A 80 -13.95 -6.47 5.18
N GLU A 81 -14.40 -5.85 6.28
CA GLU A 81 -15.64 -5.05 6.28
C GLU A 81 -15.56 -3.85 5.33
N LEU A 82 -14.39 -3.21 5.25
CA LEU A 82 -14.15 -2.10 4.33
C LEU A 82 -14.16 -2.57 2.88
N TRP A 83 -13.56 -3.73 2.60
CA TRP A 83 -13.52 -4.33 1.27
C TRP A 83 -14.90 -4.86 0.81
N GLU A 84 -15.74 -5.32 1.72
CA GLU A 84 -17.13 -5.68 1.44
C GLU A 84 -17.99 -4.50 0.99
N ARG A 85 -17.69 -3.30 1.51
CA ARG A 85 -18.41 -2.06 1.19
C ARG A 85 -17.86 -1.32 -0.02
N PHE A 86 -16.71 -1.74 -0.52
CA PHE A 86 -16.05 -1.09 -1.63
C PHE A 86 -16.80 -1.34 -2.95
N ASP A 87 -16.92 -0.33 -3.80
CA ASP A 87 -17.51 -0.46 -5.14
C ASP A 87 -16.55 -1.21 -6.07
N ARG A 88 -16.76 -2.52 -6.21
CA ARG A 88 -15.91 -3.40 -7.02
C ARG A 88 -16.19 -3.29 -8.52
N ASP A 89 -17.40 -2.86 -8.87
CA ASP A 89 -17.82 -2.79 -10.28
C ASP A 89 -17.08 -1.67 -11.01
N GLY A 90 -16.77 -0.57 -10.31
CA GLY A 90 -15.92 0.51 -10.81
C GLY A 90 -14.42 0.18 -10.86
N HIS A 91 -13.98 -0.93 -10.24
CA HIS A 91 -12.57 -1.23 -10.02
C HIS A 91 -12.28 -2.73 -10.07
N PRO A 92 -12.38 -3.36 -11.26
CA PRO A 92 -12.16 -4.79 -11.41
C PRO A 92 -10.74 -5.19 -11.01
N LEU A 93 -10.63 -6.30 -10.28
CA LEU A 93 -9.36 -6.94 -9.94
C LEU A 93 -9.33 -8.34 -10.53
N THR A 94 -8.21 -8.68 -11.15
CA THR A 94 -7.94 -10.04 -11.64
C THR A 94 -6.86 -10.65 -10.75
N ARG A 95 -7.18 -11.78 -10.12
CA ARG A 95 -6.18 -12.55 -9.37
C ARG A 95 -5.22 -13.19 -10.36
N ILE A 96 -3.93 -12.97 -10.14
CA ILE A 96 -2.84 -13.60 -10.90
C ILE A 96 -2.08 -14.51 -9.95
N GLU A 97 -2.02 -15.80 -10.29
CA GLU A 97 -1.17 -16.74 -9.59
C GLU A 97 0.29 -16.51 -10.03
N LEU A 98 1.10 -16.01 -9.12
CA LEU A 98 2.51 -15.76 -9.36
C LEU A 98 3.31 -17.03 -9.11
N SER A 99 3.86 -17.62 -10.18
CA SER A 99 4.94 -18.61 -10.04
C SER A 99 6.25 -17.86 -9.92
N LEU A 100 6.73 -17.71 -8.68
CA LEU A 100 8.09 -17.27 -8.42
C LEU A 100 9.00 -18.45 -8.78
N GLY A 101 9.41 -18.52 -10.06
CA GLY A 101 10.33 -19.56 -10.50
C GLY A 101 11.52 -19.61 -9.56
N ALA A 102 11.79 -20.78 -8.98
CA ALA A 102 13.03 -21.01 -8.27
C ALA A 102 14.17 -20.84 -9.29
N GLN A 103 14.86 -19.70 -9.23
CA GLN A 103 16.19 -19.56 -9.81
C GLN A 103 17.21 -19.81 -8.71
#